data_AF-A0A359E525-F1
#
_entry.id   AF-A0A359E525-F1
#
_cell.length_a   1.000
_cell.length_b   1.000
_cell.length_c   1.000
_cell.angle_alpha   90.00
_cell.angle_beta   90.00
_cell.angle_gamma   90.00
#
_symmetry.space_group_name_H-M   'P 1'
#
loop_
_entity.id
_entity.type
_entity.pdbx_description
1 polymer ?
#
loop_
_entity_poly.entity_id
_entity_poly.type
_entity_poly.pdbx_seq_one_letter_code
_entity_poly.pdbx_strand_id
1 'polypeptide(L)'
;NHAPAAKYAMELGIHVYVQKPMTHNIREARLLTEMAREKKIVTQMGNQGASNPLLNMVQGWIDSGKLGKISEVNVWTNRPV
;
A
#
# COMPACT_ATOMS: atom_id res chain seq x y z
N ASN A 1 -13.58 0.75 9.98
CA ASN A 1 -13.08 0.16 11.25
C ASN A 1 -11.78 -0.64 11.11
N HIS A 2 -10.93 -0.37 10.10
CA HIS A 2 -9.71 -1.16 9.87
C HIS A 2 -8.61 -0.91 10.92
N ALA A 3 -8.31 0.36 11.23
CA ALA A 3 -7.19 0.71 12.11
C ALA A 3 -7.29 0.14 13.53
N PRO A 4 -8.46 0.19 14.23
CA PRO A 4 -8.58 -0.41 15.56
C PRO A 4 -8.38 -1.93 15.56
N ALA A 5 -8.91 -2.63 14.56
CA ALA A 5 -8.75 -4.09 14.44
C ALA A 5 -7.29 -4.47 14.13
N ALA A 6 -6.64 -3.72 13.23
CA ALA A 6 -5.22 -3.91 12.92
C ALA A 6 -4.36 -3.65 14.16
N LYS A 7 -4.59 -2.54 14.87
CA LYS A 7 -3.89 -2.21 16.12
C LYS A 7 -3.98 -3.35 17.13
N TYR A 8 -5.18 -3.88 17.37
CA TYR A 8 -5.38 -4.96 18.34
C TYR A 8 -4.57 -6.22 17.98
N ALA A 9 -4.58 -6.64 16.71
CA ALA A 9 -3.78 -7.78 16.26
C ALA A 9 -2.27 -7.49 16.37
N MET A 10 -1.85 -6.28 15.99
CA MET A 10 -0.46 -5.86 16.08
C MET A 10 0.02 -5.78 17.54
N GLU A 11 -0.83 -5.37 18.48
CA GLU A 11 -0.51 -5.38 19.92
C GLU A 11 -0.12 -6.78 20.41
N LEU A 12 -0.72 -7.82 19.84
CA LEU A 12 -0.43 -9.24 20.09
C LEU A 12 0.77 -9.78 19.28
N GLY A 13 1.45 -8.94 18.49
CA GLY A 13 2.58 -9.36 17.66
C GLY A 13 2.18 -10.09 16.38
N ILE A 14 0.92 -10.02 15.96
CA ILE A 14 0.40 -10.70 14.77
C ILE A 14 0.69 -9.84 13.53
N HIS A 15 1.20 -10.47 12.47
CA HIS A 15 1.34 -9.85 11.15
C HIS A 15 -0.03 -9.55 10.53
N VAL A 16 -0.19 -8.39 9.88
CA VAL A 16 -1.50 -7.96 9.39
C VAL A 16 -1.51 -7.64 7.90
N TYR A 17 -2.55 -8.13 7.21
CA TYR A 17 -2.97 -7.64 5.91
C TYR A 17 -4.27 -6.84 6.08
N VAL A 18 -4.31 -5.59 5.64
CA VAL A 18 -5.44 -4.67 5.91
C VAL A 18 -6.01 -4.12 4.61
N GLN A 19 -7.31 -4.32 4.35
CA GLN A 19 -7.95 -3.85 3.12
C GLN A 19 -7.93 -2.32 2.96
N LYS A 20 -7.88 -1.85 1.70
CA LYS A 20 -7.98 -0.42 1.39
C LYS A 20 -9.42 0.11 1.61
N PRO A 21 -9.61 1.39 2.00
CA PRO A 21 -8.58 2.26 2.59
C PRO A 21 -8.17 1.71 3.97
N MET A 22 -6.87 1.65 4.24
CA MET A 22 -6.32 1.02 5.46
C MET A 22 -6.74 1.75 6.75
N THR A 23 -6.85 3.08 6.69
CA THR A 23 -7.17 3.96 7.81
C THR A 23 -8.09 5.09 7.36
N HIS A 24 -8.74 5.78 8.30
CA HIS A 24 -9.56 6.96 7.97
C HIS A 24 -8.72 8.24 7.89
N ASN A 25 -7.57 8.28 8.55
CA ASN A 25 -6.72 9.45 8.57
C ASN A 25 -5.23 9.08 8.64
N ILE A 26 -4.38 10.10 8.44
CA ILE A 26 -2.92 9.97 8.42
C ILE A 26 -2.37 9.61 9.81
N ARG A 27 -3.00 10.08 10.89
CA ARG A 27 -2.55 9.78 12.26
C ARG A 27 -2.64 8.29 12.57
N GLU A 28 -3.75 7.64 12.19
CA GLU A 28 -3.91 6.19 12.30
C GLU A 28 -2.83 5.45 11.49
N ALA A 29 -2.56 5.88 10.25
CA ALA A 29 -1.55 5.24 9.42
C ALA A 29 -0.14 5.32 10.03
N ARG A 30 0.22 6.49 10.58
CA ARG A 30 1.50 6.68 11.29
C ARG A 30 1.60 5.81 12.53
N LEU A 31 0.54 5.73 13.34
CA LEU A 31 0.51 4.90 14.53
C LEU A 31 0.75 3.42 14.21
N LEU A 32 0.07 2.87 13.19
CA LEU A 32 0.29 1.49 12.75
C LEU A 32 1.71 1.30 12.19
N THR A 33 2.24 2.28 11.47
CA THR A 33 3.62 2.21 10.91
C THR A 33 4.66 2.08 12.01
N GLU A 34 4.61 2.92 13.05
CA GLU A 34 5.58 2.83 14.15
C GLU A 34 5.42 1.53 14.93
N MET A 35 4.18 1.09 15.18
CA MET A 35 3.92 -0.18 15.84
C MET A 35 4.48 -1.38 15.05
N ALA A 36 4.39 -1.36 13.72
CA ALA A 36 4.97 -2.40 12.86
C ALA A 36 6.49 -2.49 13.04
N ARG A 37 7.18 -1.34 13.11
CA ARG A 37 8.63 -1.25 13.32
C ARG A 37 9.05 -1.71 14.71
N GLU A 38 8.39 -1.18 15.74
CA GLU A 38 8.69 -1.49 17.15
C GLU A 38 8.53 -2.98 17.44
N LYS A 39 7.42 -3.57 16.97
CA LYS A 39 7.11 -4.99 17.20
C LYS A 39 7.75 -5.91 16.18
N LYS A 40 8.45 -5.37 15.17
CA LYS A 40 9.10 -6.11 14.08
C LYS A 40 8.15 -7.07 13.38
N ILE A 41 6.94 -6.58 13.06
CA ILE A 41 5.89 -7.35 12.40
C ILE A 41 5.70 -6.91 10.96
N VAL A 42 5.53 -7.88 10.07
CA VAL A 42 5.19 -7.64 8.67
C VAL A 42 3.76 -7.13 8.56
N THR A 43 3.58 -6.06 7.78
CA THR A 43 2.25 -5.51 7.47
C THR A 43 2.13 -5.26 5.97
N GLN A 44 0.91 -5.37 5.45
CA GLN A 44 0.61 -5.07 4.05
C GLN A 44 -0.79 -4.44 3.91
N MET A 45 -0.89 -3.32 3.19
CA MET A 45 -2.19 -2.84 2.74
C MET A 45 -2.66 -3.66 1.53
N GLY A 46 -3.95 -4.01 1.50
CA GLY A 46 -4.61 -4.67 0.40
C GLY A 46 -4.77 -3.76 -0.82
N ASN A 47 -3.65 -3.50 -1.50
CA ASN A 47 -3.59 -2.80 -2.78
C ASN A 47 -3.41 -3.81 -3.92
N GLN A 48 -4.51 -4.48 -4.30
CA GLN A 48 -4.47 -5.55 -5.29
C GLN A 48 -4.04 -5.03 -6.67
N GLY A 49 -4.35 -3.77 -7.00
CA GLY A 49 -3.90 -3.13 -8.24
C GLY A 49 -2.38 -3.12 -8.34
N ALA A 50 -1.69 -2.70 -7.28
CA ALA A 50 -0.23 -2.69 -7.20
C ALA A 50 0.41 -4.09 -7.24
N SER A 51 -0.34 -5.14 -6.92
CA SER A 51 0.13 -6.53 -6.95
C SER A 51 -0.05 -7.22 -8.30
N ASN A 52 -0.55 -6.50 -9.32
CA ASN A 52 -0.75 -7.06 -10.66
C ASN A 52 0.60 -7.26 -11.38
N PRO A 53 0.94 -8.47 -11.87
CA PRO A 53 2.17 -8.72 -12.60
C PRO A 53 2.38 -7.84 -13.84
N LEU A 54 1.32 -7.32 -14.44
CA LEU A 54 1.42 -6.38 -15.56
C LEU A 54 2.09 -5.05 -15.15
N LEU A 55 2.00 -4.65 -13.87
CA LEU A 55 2.74 -3.50 -13.39
C LEU A 55 4.25 -3.74 -13.36
N ASN A 56 4.70 -4.97 -13.11
CA ASN A 56 6.13 -5.30 -13.18
C ASN A 56 6.67 -5.16 -14.62
N MET A 57 5.85 -5.47 -15.62
CA MET A 57 6.21 -5.26 -17.02
C MET A 57 6.38 -3.77 -17.34
N VAL A 58 5.41 -2.94 -16.94
CA VAL A 58 5.47 -1.49 -17.14
C VAL A 58 6.65 -0.88 -16.38
N GLN A 59 6.85 -1.28 -15.12
CA GLN A 59 8.00 -0.89 -14.31
C GLN A 59 9.32 -1.26 -15.02
N GLY A 60 9.43 -2.47 -15.58
CA GLY A 60 10.60 -2.88 -16.34
C GLY A 60 10.89 -1.99 -17.57
N TRP A 61 9.87 -1.47 -18.25
CA TRP A 61 10.07 -0.51 -19.35
C TRP A 61 10.61 0.84 -18.86
N ILE A 62 10.17 1.28 -17.68
CA ILE A 62 10.65 2.50 -17.04
C ILE A 62 12.10 2.32 -16.59
N ASP A 63 12.37 1.25 -15.83
CA ASP A 63 13.68 0.98 -15.23
C ASP A 63 14.77 0.73 -16.28
N SER A 64 14.43 0.09 -17.40
CA SER A 64 15.36 -0.10 -18.53
C SER A 64 15.58 1.15 -19.39
N GLY A 65 14.84 2.24 -19.14
CA GLY A 65 14.90 3.45 -19.97
C GLY A 65 14.30 3.28 -21.37
N LYS A 66 13.54 2.19 -21.63
CA LYS A 66 12.97 1.88 -22.95
C LYS A 66 12.02 2.96 -23.48
N LEU A 67 11.43 3.74 -22.59
CA LEU A 67 10.51 4.84 -22.93
C LEU A 67 11.21 6.21 -23.02
N GLY A 68 12.53 6.28 -22.78
CA GLY A 68 13.26 7.54 -22.64
C GLY A 68 12.83 8.34 -21.41
N LYS A 69 13.09 9.65 -21.42
CA LYS A 69 12.69 10.55 -20.32
C LYS A 69 11.19 10.82 -20.37
N ILE A 70 10.45 10.30 -19.39
CA ILE A 70 9.02 10.56 -19.24
C ILE A 70 8.82 12.04 -18.85
N SER A 71 7.98 12.75 -19.60
CA SER A 71 7.64 14.16 -19.35
C SER A 71 6.26 14.35 -18.72
N GLU A 72 5.35 13.38 -18.87
CA GLU A 72 3.95 13.49 -18.45
C GLU A 72 3.34 12.11 -18.17
N VAL A 73 2.44 12.02 -17.19
CA VAL A 73 1.65 10.81 -16.89
C VAL A 73 0.20 11.22 -16.70
N ASN A 74 -0.70 10.65 -17.51
CA ASN A 74 -2.13 10.88 -17.44
C ASN A 74 -2.84 9.66 -16.83
N VAL A 75 -3.66 9.89 -15.79
CA VAL A 75 -4.37 8.81 -15.06
C VAL A 75 -5.84 9.17 -14.93
N TRP A 76 -6.74 8.25 -15.33
CA TRP A 76 -8.19 8.43 -15.24
C TRP A 76 -8.86 7.12 -14.78
N THR A 77 -10.06 7.24 -14.22
CA THR A 77 -10.91 6.10 -13.88
C THR A 77 -12.36 6.41 -14.21
N ASN A 78 -13.11 5.41 -14.67
CA ASN A 78 -14.54 5.48 -14.89
C ASN A 78 -15.34 4.92 -13.70
N ARG A 79 -14.67 4.53 -12.60
CA ARG A 79 -15.37 4.05 -11.40
C ARG A 79 -16.00 5.22 -10.67
N PRO A 80 -17.28 5.11 -10.25
CA PRO A 80 -17.85 6.06 -9.31
C PRO A 80 -17.08 5.98 -7.98
N VAL A 81 -16.85 7.15 -7.38
CA VAL A 81 -16.17 7.31 -6.08
C VAL A 81 -17.19 7.23 -4.96
#